data_AF-A0A534HTP3-F1
#
_entry.id   AF-A0A534HTP3-F1
#
_cell.length_a   1.000
_cell.length_b   1.000
_cell.length_c   1.000
_cell.angle_alpha   90.00
_cell.angle_beta   90.00
_cell.angle_gamma   90.00
#
_symmetry.space_group_name_H-M   'P 1'
#
loop_
_entity.id
_entity.type
_entity.pdbx_description
1 polymer ?
#
loop_
_entity_poly.entity_id
_entity_poly.type
_entity_poly.pdbx_seq_one_letter_code
_entity_poly.pdbx_strand_id
1 'polypeptide(L)'
;MVAPSALVLTCAHCGEVVPHRVLRGKIAGKDEIVFEGVVRCPRCDAVSNVVTREPKPISVPLIVSWLERSERTSLEFSPEEDVTVGEELDVADTKVEVTAIESAGRRVPADDIVRMYGRIVRERTSR
;
A
#
# COMPACT_ATOMS: atom_id res chain seq x y z
N MET A 1 21.25 4.27 0.69
CA MET A 1 19.96 4.98 0.78
C MET A 1 20.11 6.10 1.79
N VAL A 2 19.81 7.33 1.38
CA VAL A 2 19.92 8.52 2.22
C VAL A 2 18.69 8.59 3.13
N ALA A 3 18.89 8.61 4.45
CA ALA A 3 17.78 8.81 5.37
C ALA A 3 17.18 10.21 5.16
N PRO A 4 15.85 10.35 5.13
CA PRO A 4 15.21 11.66 4.99
C PRO A 4 15.64 12.57 6.15
N SER A 5 15.90 13.85 5.84
CA SER A 5 16.40 14.82 6.82
C SER A 5 15.33 15.33 7.79
N ALA A 6 14.04 15.20 7.42
CA ALA A 6 12.91 15.60 8.24
C ALA A 6 11.68 14.71 8.00
N LEU A 7 10.87 14.49 9.04
CA LEU A 7 9.60 13.77 9.00
C LEU A 7 8.50 14.63 9.64
N VAL A 8 7.37 14.78 8.95
CA VAL A 8 6.20 15.49 9.47
C VAL A 8 5.41 14.54 10.35
N LEU A 9 5.43 14.80 11.65
CA LEU A 9 4.83 13.94 12.66
C LEU A 9 4.18 14.79 13.75
N THR A 10 3.18 14.23 14.43
CA THR A 10 2.59 14.83 15.63
C THR A 10 3.54 14.63 16.80
N CYS A 11 3.96 15.72 17.45
CA CYS A 11 4.83 15.63 18.61
C CYS A 11 4.06 15.06 19.81
N ALA A 12 4.53 13.96 20.40
CA ALA A 12 3.93 13.39 21.61
C ALA A 12 4.03 14.31 22.84
N HIS A 13 4.93 15.31 22.82
CA HIS A 13 5.14 16.21 23.95
C HIS A 13 4.32 17.51 23.85
N CYS A 14 4.21 18.11 22.66
CA CYS A 14 3.51 19.39 22.48
C CYS A 14 2.23 19.31 21.65
N GLY A 15 1.89 18.13 21.12
CA GLY A 15 0.66 17.87 20.36
C GLY A 15 0.61 18.52 18.98
N GLU A 16 1.66 19.23 18.55
CA GLU A 16 1.67 19.89 17.26
C GLU A 16 2.22 19.02 16.13
N VAL A 17 1.62 19.18 14.95
CA VAL A 17 2.06 18.57 13.69
C VAL A 17 3.15 19.46 13.08
N VAL A 18 4.41 19.06 13.25
CA VAL A 18 5.58 19.82 12.78
C VAL A 18 6.59 18.91 12.08
N PRO A 19 7.41 19.45 11.16
CA PRO A 19 8.53 18.71 10.58
C PRO A 19 9.62 18.50 11.64
N HIS A 20 9.70 17.28 12.19
CA HIS A 20 10.73 16.90 13.14
C HIS A 20 12.06 16.62 12.41
N ARG A 21 13.17 17.08 12.97
CA ARG A 21 14.52 16.84 12.41
C ARG A 21 14.98 15.43 12.77
N VAL A 22 15.41 14.65 11.78
CA VAL A 22 15.98 13.31 12.01
C VAL A 22 17.43 13.44 12.49
N LEU A 23 17.74 12.96 13.70
CA LEU A 23 19.10 12.97 14.24
C LEU A 23 19.88 11.70 13.86
N ARG A 24 19.21 10.56 13.98
CA ARG A 24 19.70 9.25 13.56
C ARG A 24 18.51 8.46 13.03
N GLY A 25 18.62 7.89 11.85
CA GLY A 25 17.61 7.01 11.28
C GLY A 25 18.31 5.83 10.62
N LYS A 26 17.86 4.62 10.94
CA LYS A 26 18.18 3.43 10.15
C LYS A 26 16.94 3.13 9.32
N ILE A 27 17.14 3.05 8.01
CA ILE A 27 16.17 2.41 7.13
C ILE A 27 16.57 0.94 7.15
N ALA A 28 15.80 0.12 7.85
CA ALA A 28 16.03 -1.31 7.96
C ALA A 28 14.91 -2.06 7.25
N GLY A 29 15.31 -2.93 6.31
CA GLY A 29 14.41 -3.88 5.67
C GLY A 29 14.69 -4.01 4.17
N LYS A 30 14.72 -5.27 3.74
CA LYS A 30 14.79 -5.67 2.33
C LYS A 30 13.39 -5.66 1.70
N ASP A 31 12.36 -5.87 2.53
CA ASP A 31 10.95 -6.04 2.15
C ASP A 31 10.01 -4.99 2.79
N GLU A 32 10.34 -4.43 3.96
CA GLU A 32 9.58 -3.36 4.65
C GLU A 32 10.47 -2.12 4.87
N ILE A 33 9.99 -0.90 4.58
CA ILE A 33 10.73 0.32 4.93
C ILE A 33 10.40 0.64 6.39
N VAL A 34 11.16 0.05 7.32
CA VAL A 34 11.09 0.43 8.72
C VAL A 34 12.04 1.61 8.92
N PHE A 35 11.48 2.80 9.06
CA PHE A 35 12.25 3.93 9.56
C PHE A 35 12.24 3.85 11.09
N GLU A 36 13.35 3.39 11.65
CA GLU A 36 13.61 3.51 13.07
C GLU A 36 14.58 4.67 13.28
N GLY A 37 14.10 5.73 13.91
CA GLY A 37 14.92 6.92 14.08
C GLY A 37 14.57 7.74 15.31
N VAL A 38 15.59 8.49 15.74
CA VAL A 38 15.47 9.50 16.77
C VAL A 38 15.20 10.83 16.09
N VAL A 39 14.03 11.39 16.35
CA VAL A 39 13.60 12.68 15.82
C VAL A 39 13.59 13.73 16.91
N ARG A 40 13.90 14.98 16.55
CA ARG A 40 13.84 16.14 17.45
C ARG A 40 12.75 17.10 16.99
N CYS A 41 11.87 17.48 17.91
CA CYS A 41 10.86 18.49 17.67
C CYS A 41 11.51 19.88 17.62
N PRO A 42 11.34 20.67 16.54
CA PRO A 42 11.85 22.04 16.50
C PRO A 42 11.12 22.99 17.45
N ARG A 43 9.92 22.62 17.93
CA ARG A 43 9.07 23.47 18.77
C ARG A 43 9.37 23.35 20.26
N CYS A 44 9.53 22.12 20.76
CA CYS A 44 9.72 21.86 22.19
C CYS A 44 11.08 21.22 22.52
N ASP A 45 11.97 21.08 21.53
CA ASP A 45 13.28 20.40 21.60
C ASP A 45 13.21 18.94 22.11
N ALA A 46 12.00 18.39 22.29
CA ALA A 46 11.80 17.02 22.72
C ALA A 46 12.39 16.04 21.71
N VAL A 47 13.14 15.07 22.23
CA VAL A 47 13.72 13.98 21.46
C VAL A 47 12.86 12.75 21.66
N SER A 48 12.40 12.15 20.56
CA SER A 48 11.53 10.96 20.61
C SER A 48 11.99 9.91 19.61
N ASN A 49 11.89 8.64 20.00
CA ASN A 49 12.08 7.51 19.10
C ASN A 49 10.78 7.28 18.32
N VAL A 50 10.86 7.28 17.00
CA VAL A 50 9.73 7.00 16.11
C VAL A 50 10.06 5.79 15.27
N VAL A 51 9.11 4.86 15.23
CA VAL A 51 9.12 3.71 14.33
C VAL A 51 7.99 3.91 13.35
N THR A 52 8.32 4.35 12.14
CA THR A 52 7.34 4.42 11.05
C THR A 52 7.47 3.15 10.23
N ARG A 53 6.39 2.37 10.19
CA ARG A 53 6.24 1.20 9.32
C ARG A 53 5.35 1.66 8.18
N GLU A 54 5.93 1.92 7.01
CA GLU A 54 5.14 2.07 5.79
C GLU A 54 5.00 0.67 5.19
N PRO A 55 3.81 0.03 5.27
CA PRO A 55 3.60 -1.24 4.62
C PRO A 55 3.78 -1.05 3.11
N LYS A 56 4.68 -1.82 2.50
CA LYS A 56 4.89 -1.75 1.05
C LYS A 56 3.64 -2.29 0.34
N PRO A 57 3.20 -1.69 -0.78
CA PRO A 57 2.15 -2.28 -1.59
C PRO A 57 2.54 -3.71 -2.00
N ILE A 58 1.60 -4.62 -1.86
CA ILE A 58 1.74 -6.01 -2.26
C ILE A 58 1.28 -6.16 -3.71
N SER A 59 1.94 -7.04 -4.47
CA SER A 59 1.55 -7.31 -5.85
C SER A 59 0.69 -8.57 -5.90
N VAL A 60 -0.61 -8.40 -6.10
CA VAL A 60 -1.56 -9.50 -6.18
C VAL A 60 -1.74 -9.92 -7.65
N PRO A 61 -1.51 -11.21 -7.99
CA PRO A 61 -1.70 -11.68 -9.34
C PRO A 61 -3.20 -11.75 -9.69
N LEU A 62 -3.57 -11.11 -10.79
CA LEU A 62 -4.93 -11.06 -11.33
C LEU A 62 -4.97 -11.74 -12.71
N ILE A 63 -5.89 -12.67 -12.89
CA ILE A 63 -6.16 -13.29 -14.19
C ILE A 63 -7.41 -12.65 -14.77
N VAL A 64 -7.23 -11.86 -15.82
CA VAL A 64 -8.32 -11.17 -16.51
C VAL A 64 -8.76 -12.02 -17.70
N SER A 65 -10.03 -12.42 -17.71
CA SER A 65 -10.62 -13.16 -18.81
C SER A 65 -11.44 -12.24 -19.71
N TRP A 66 -11.17 -12.31 -21.02
CA TRP A 66 -11.89 -11.62 -22.08
C TRP A 66 -12.23 -12.57 -23.22
N LEU A 67 -13.52 -12.91 -23.34
CA LEU A 67 -14.02 -13.86 -24.34
C LEU A 67 -13.23 -15.19 -24.29
N GLU A 68 -12.47 -15.49 -25.34
CA GLU A 68 -11.66 -16.70 -25.51
C GLU A 68 -10.20 -16.52 -25.06
N ARG A 69 -9.83 -15.35 -24.53
CA ARG A 69 -8.47 -15.04 -24.07
C ARG A 69 -8.44 -14.78 -22.57
N SER A 70 -7.38 -15.26 -21.93
CA SER A 70 -7.08 -14.96 -20.54
C SER A 70 -5.68 -14.39 -20.43
N GLU A 71 -5.55 -13.22 -19.83
CA GLU A 71 -4.28 -12.55 -19.62
C GLU A 71 -3.94 -12.51 -18.13
N ARG A 72 -2.69 -12.77 -17.80
CA ARG A 72 -2.18 -12.68 -16.43
C ARG A 72 -1.57 -11.30 -16.25
N THR A 73 -2.09 -10.57 -15.28
CA THR A 73 -1.58 -9.28 -14.85
C THR A 73 -1.36 -9.30 -13.34
N SER A 74 -0.83 -8.21 -12.79
CA SER A 74 -0.69 -8.02 -11.36
C SER A 74 -1.11 -6.62 -10.99
N LEU A 75 -1.77 -6.48 -9.85
CA LEU A 75 -2.21 -5.21 -9.29
C LEU A 75 -1.50 -4.95 -7.96
N GLU A 76 -1.23 -3.68 -7.68
CA GLU A 76 -0.62 -3.26 -6.43
C GLU A 76 -1.71 -2.84 -5.45
N PHE A 77 -1.75 -3.49 -4.29
CA PHE A 77 -2.71 -3.23 -3.22
C PHE A 77 -1.98 -2.80 -1.95
N SER A 78 -2.61 -1.99 -1.11
CA SER A 78 -2.17 -1.86 0.28
C SER A 78 -2.51 -3.16 1.02
N PRO A 79 -1.66 -3.68 1.92
CA PRO A 79 -1.94 -4.95 2.60
C PRO A 79 -3.19 -4.89 3.50
N GLU A 80 -3.56 -3.70 3.97
CA GLU A 80 -4.80 -3.46 4.74
C GLU A 80 -6.02 -3.19 3.85
N GLU A 81 -5.87 -3.19 2.52
CA GLU A 81 -6.96 -2.98 1.58
C GLU A 81 -7.83 -4.23 1.49
N ASP A 82 -9.13 -4.07 1.72
CA ASP A 82 -10.12 -5.14 1.57
C ASP A 82 -10.53 -5.29 0.10
N VAL A 83 -10.46 -6.50 -0.44
CA VAL A 83 -10.99 -6.82 -1.78
C VAL A 83 -12.17 -7.77 -1.65
N THR A 84 -13.22 -7.54 -2.44
CA THR A 84 -14.44 -8.35 -2.43
C THR A 84 -14.83 -8.86 -3.82
N VAL A 85 -15.35 -10.09 -3.89
CA VAL A 85 -15.95 -10.61 -5.14
C VAL A 85 -17.13 -9.75 -5.57
N GLY A 86 -17.11 -9.30 -6.82
CA GLY A 86 -18.07 -8.37 -7.43
C GLY A 86 -17.61 -6.91 -7.44
N GLU A 87 -16.42 -6.62 -6.91
CA GLU A 87 -15.83 -5.28 -6.96
C GLU A 87 -15.26 -4.96 -8.35
N GLU A 88 -15.44 -3.73 -8.81
CA GLU A 88 -14.86 -3.23 -10.06
C GLU A 88 -13.49 -2.58 -9.78
N LEU A 89 -12.43 -3.20 -10.28
CA LEU A 89 -11.07 -2.71 -10.21
C LEU A 89 -10.67 -2.01 -11.52
N ASP A 90 -9.91 -0.92 -11.41
CA ASP A 90 -9.30 -0.24 -12.54
C ASP A 90 -7.94 -0.89 -12.85
N VAL A 91 -7.83 -1.55 -14.00
CA VAL A 91 -6.63 -2.24 -14.46
C VAL A 91 -6.17 -1.63 -15.78
N ALA A 92 -5.12 -0.81 -15.72
CA ALA A 92 -4.66 0.01 -16.84
C ALA A 92 -5.82 0.85 -17.43
N ASP A 93 -6.19 0.61 -18.69
CA ASP A 93 -7.26 1.33 -19.40
C ASP A 93 -8.63 0.63 -19.34
N THR A 94 -8.75 -0.41 -18.52
CA THR A 94 -9.92 -1.30 -18.50
C THR A 94 -10.48 -1.48 -17.10
N LYS A 95 -11.82 -1.51 -16.98
CA LYS A 95 -12.49 -1.92 -15.74
C LYS A 95 -12.69 -3.42 -15.72
N VAL A 96 -12.26 -4.05 -14.64
CA VAL A 96 -12.35 -5.49 -14.41
C VAL A 96 -13.17 -5.74 -13.16
N GLU A 97 -14.26 -6.49 -13.29
CA GLU A 97 -15.03 -6.98 -12.14
C GLU A 97 -14.38 -8.26 -11.60
N VAL A 98 -14.13 -8.31 -10.30
CA VAL A 98 -13.60 -9.48 -9.61
C VAL A 98 -14.67 -10.57 -9.56
N THR A 99 -14.44 -11.68 -10.24
CA THR A 99 -15.38 -12.80 -10.31
C THR A 99 -15.09 -13.88 -9.28
N ALA A 100 -13.82 -14.04 -8.89
CA ALA A 100 -13.40 -14.95 -7.83
C ALA A 100 -12.09 -14.51 -7.18
N ILE A 101 -11.93 -14.85 -5.90
CA ILE A 101 -10.71 -14.63 -5.13
C ILE A 101 -10.32 -15.98 -4.54
N GLU A 102 -9.12 -16.47 -4.84
CA GLU A 102 -8.54 -17.61 -4.14
C GLU A 102 -7.98 -17.14 -2.80
N SER A 103 -8.82 -17.26 -1.76
CA SER A 103 -8.49 -17.01 -0.36
C SER A 103 -9.43 -17.81 0.55
N ALA A 104 -9.27 -17.67 1.86
CA ALA A 104 -10.12 -18.33 2.85
C ALA A 104 -11.55 -17.72 2.98
N GLY A 105 -11.88 -16.63 2.27
CA GLY A 105 -13.12 -15.88 2.50
C GLY A 105 -13.65 -15.08 1.30
N ARG A 106 -14.82 -14.44 1.50
CA ARG A 106 -15.51 -13.62 0.48
C ARG A 106 -15.03 -12.16 0.43
N ARG A 107 -14.62 -11.64 1.59
CA ARG A 107 -13.91 -10.37 1.77
C ARG A 107 -12.63 -10.70 2.50
N VAL A 108 -11.50 -10.32 1.92
CA VAL A 108 -10.19 -10.62 2.48
C VAL A 108 -9.27 -9.42 2.33
N PRO A 109 -8.39 -9.20 3.32
CA PRO A 109 -7.31 -8.25 3.15
C PRO A 109 -6.41 -8.71 2.01
N ALA A 110 -5.83 -7.77 1.29
CA ALA A 110 -5.04 -8.07 0.12
C ALA A 110 -3.86 -9.03 0.43
N ASP A 111 -3.30 -8.97 1.65
CA ASP A 111 -2.21 -9.83 2.11
C ASP A 111 -2.56 -11.32 2.11
N ASP A 112 -3.85 -11.66 2.28
CA ASP A 112 -4.35 -13.03 2.27
C ASP A 112 -4.72 -13.54 0.86
N ILE A 113 -4.61 -12.69 -0.16
CA ILE A 113 -5.03 -13.05 -1.53
C ILE A 113 -3.90 -13.79 -2.26
N VAL A 114 -4.13 -15.07 -2.53
CA VAL A 114 -3.19 -15.87 -3.33
C VAL A 114 -3.31 -15.52 -4.81
N ARG A 115 -4.55 -15.36 -5.31
CA ARG A 115 -4.84 -15.06 -6.71
C ARG A 115 -6.24 -14.50 -6.90
N MET A 116 -6.39 -13.57 -7.83
CA MET A 116 -7.69 -13.04 -8.23
C MET A 116 -8.04 -13.42 -9.66
N TYR A 117 -9.33 -13.50 -9.91
CA TYR A 117 -9.92 -13.70 -11.22
C TYR A 117 -10.89 -12.58 -11.48
N GLY A 118 -10.80 -12.01 -12.68
CA GLY A 118 -11.68 -10.92 -13.07
C GLY A 118 -12.10 -11.03 -14.53
N ARG A 119 -13.19 -10.35 -14.85
CA ARG A 119 -13.69 -10.19 -16.20
C ARG A 119 -13.78 -8.71 -16.53
N ILE A 120 -13.36 -8.34 -17.73
CA ILE A 120 -13.51 -6.96 -18.20
C ILE A 120 -15.00 -6.63 -18.34
N VAL A 121 -15.41 -5.50 -17.74
CA VAL A 121 -16.79 -4.98 -17.80
C VAL A 121 -16.92 -3.74 -18.65
N ARG A 122 -15.87 -2.90 -18.76
CA ARG A 122 -15.87 -1.69 -19.61
C ARG A 122 -14.45 -1.35 -20.09
N GLU A 123 -14.26 -1.19 -21.39
CA GLU A 123 -13.11 -0.49 -21.95
C GLU A 123 -13.35 1.01 -21.83
N ARG A 124 -12.44 1.77 -21.21
CA ARG A 124 -12.50 3.23 -21.32
C ARG A 124 -12.10 3.55 -22.75
N THR A 125 -13.09 3.81 -23.61
CA THR A 125 -12.86 4.44 -24.90
C THR A 125 -12.25 5.82 -24.63
N SER A 126 -10.92 5.90 -24.59
CA SER A 126 -10.20 7.17 -24.65
C SER A 126 -10.58 7.82 -25.97
N ARG A 127 -11.35 8.90 -25.89
CA ARG A 127 -11.76 9.72 -27.02
C ARG A 127 -10.84 10.91 -27.14
#